data_AF-A0A438D8G4-F1
#
_entry.id   AF-A0A438D8G4-F1
#
_cell.length_a   1.000
_cell.length_b   1.000
_cell.length_c   1.000
_cell.angle_alpha   90.00
_cell.angle_beta   90.00
_cell.angle_gamma   90.00
#
_symmetry.space_group_name_H-M   'P 1'
#
loop_
_entity.id
_entity.type
_entity.pdbx_description
1 polymer ?
#
loop_
_entity_poly.entity_id
_entity_poly.type
_entity_poly.pdbx_seq_one_letter_code
_entity_poly.pdbx_strand_id
1 'polypeptide(L)'
;MKTSLLEACRKVRIKMLWQWRLHEQVFELNQTLLSIAIEACNFVRCLFTVRVLDETDILLNSIQTRDLEPPRQRPETSARTAGRLIAQAMGMKLPSTSFGSRELKKQEEARKQRIVARKNWKDDAWGSDDGVN
;
A
#
# COMPACT_ATOMS: atom_id res chain seq x y z
N MET A 1 2.75 21.29 22.22
CA MET A 1 3.11 19.89 22.53
C MET A 1 2.28 18.87 21.71
N LYS A 2 2.21 18.98 20.37
CA LYS A 2 1.45 18.04 19.50
C LYS A 2 2.25 17.53 18.30
N THR A 3 3.51 17.95 18.17
CA THR A 3 4.40 17.63 17.04
C THR A 3 5.17 16.33 17.24
N SER A 4 5.37 15.87 18.48
CA SER A 4 6.20 14.70 18.80
C SER A 4 5.58 13.35 18.38
N LEU A 5 4.26 13.18 18.51
CA LEU A 5 3.58 11.91 18.20
C LEU A 5 3.55 11.60 16.70
N LEU A 6 3.34 12.61 15.85
CA LEU A 6 3.33 12.43 14.40
C LEU A 6 4.73 12.14 13.84
N GLU A 7 5.76 12.74 14.44
CA GLU A 7 7.15 12.49 14.11
C GLU A 7 7.59 11.08 14.54
N ALA A 8 7.14 10.64 15.73
CA ALA A 8 7.33 9.28 16.21
C ALA A 8 6.69 8.24 15.27
N CYS A 9 5.43 8.46 14.87
CA CYS A 9 4.74 7.55 13.94
C CYS A 9 5.42 7.46 12.56
N ARG A 10 6.01 8.56 12.05
CA ARG A 10 6.81 8.52 10.80
C ARG A 10 8.11 7.74 10.96
N LYS A 11 8.83 7.95 12.07
CA LYS A 11 10.07 7.23 12.38
C LYS A 11 9.84 5.72 12.51
N VAL A 12 8.75 5.32 13.18
CA VAL A 12 8.36 3.90 13.32
C VAL A 12 8.10 3.27 11.95
N ARG A 13 7.36 3.97 11.08
CA ARG A 13 7.01 3.47 9.75
C ARG A 13 8.22 3.30 8.82
N ILE A 14 9.18 4.23 8.87
CA ILE A 14 10.42 4.13 8.10
C ILE A 14 11.31 3.02 8.65
N LYS A 15 11.43 2.88 9.97
CA LYS A 15 12.26 1.84 10.61
C LYS A 15 11.75 0.42 10.32
N MET A 16 10.44 0.20 10.33
CA MET A 16 9.84 -1.08 9.93
C MET A 16 10.26 -1.48 8.51
N LEU A 17 10.22 -0.57 7.54
CA LEU A 17 10.55 -0.84 6.12
C LEU A 17 12.00 -1.31 5.89
N TRP A 18 12.96 -0.85 6.69
CA TRP A 18 14.36 -1.28 6.58
C TRP A 18 14.63 -2.66 7.21
N GLN A 19 13.81 -3.07 8.19
CA GLN A 19 14.08 -4.26 9.01
C GLN A 19 13.66 -5.59 8.35
N TRP A 20 12.76 -5.57 7.36
CA TRP A 20 12.35 -6.76 6.60
C TRP A 20 13.47 -7.38 5.71
N ARG A 21 14.64 -6.74 5.57
CA ARG A 21 15.67 -7.13 4.60
C ARG A 21 16.75 -8.09 5.14
N LEU A 22 16.83 -8.39 6.44
CA LEU A 22 17.92 -9.20 7.00
C LEU A 22 17.37 -10.48 7.65
N HIS A 23 17.37 -11.54 6.86
CA HIS A 23 16.88 -12.91 7.09
C HIS A 23 17.58 -13.68 8.27
N GLU A 24 18.29 -12.98 9.15
CA GLU A 24 19.04 -13.53 10.29
C GLU A 24 18.49 -13.04 11.65
N GLN A 25 17.61 -12.03 11.68
CA GLN A 25 16.96 -11.50 12.90
C GLN A 25 15.68 -12.24 13.33
N VAL A 26 15.31 -13.34 12.66
CA VAL A 26 14.02 -14.02 12.86
C VAL A 26 13.83 -14.51 14.31
N PHE A 27 14.93 -14.85 15.01
CA PHE A 27 14.89 -15.38 16.37
C PHE A 27 14.67 -14.28 17.45
N GLU A 28 15.34 -13.13 17.35
CA GLU A 28 15.15 -12.01 18.30
C GLU A 28 13.83 -11.24 18.08
N LEU A 29 13.28 -11.29 16.86
CA LEU A 29 11.96 -10.74 16.53
C LEU A 29 10.83 -11.43 17.28
N ASN A 30 10.91 -12.74 17.52
CA ASN A 30 9.85 -13.46 18.22
C ASN A 30 9.70 -13.01 19.68
N GLN A 31 10.81 -12.71 20.35
CA GLN A 31 10.81 -12.33 21.77
C GLN A 31 10.38 -10.87 21.98
N THR A 32 10.70 -9.99 21.03
CA THR A 32 10.26 -8.58 21.04
C THR A 32 8.81 -8.42 20.59
N LEU A 33 8.32 -9.27 19.66
CA LEU A 33 6.92 -9.27 19.28
C LEU A 33 6.01 -9.80 20.40
N LEU A 34 6.49 -10.79 21.16
CA LEU A 34 5.76 -11.32 22.31
C LEU A 34 5.58 -10.26 23.42
N SER A 35 6.62 -9.48 23.73
CA SER A 35 6.54 -8.43 24.75
C SER A 35 5.58 -7.30 24.37
N ILE A 36 5.59 -6.88 23.10
CA ILE A 36 4.66 -5.88 22.57
C ILE A 36 3.21 -6.41 22.58
N ALA A 37 3.00 -7.68 22.24
CA ALA A 37 1.68 -8.29 22.25
C ALA A 37 1.09 -8.38 23.68
N ILE A 38 1.92 -8.74 24.67
CA ILE A 38 1.53 -8.76 26.09
C ILE A 38 1.21 -7.34 26.58
N GLU A 39 2.05 -6.36 26.25
CA GLU A 39 1.81 -4.96 26.59
C GLU A 39 0.47 -4.48 26.01
N ALA A 40 0.21 -4.76 24.73
CA ALA A 40 -1.05 -4.42 24.09
C ALA A 40 -2.26 -5.07 24.77
N CYS A 41 -2.18 -6.34 25.18
CA CYS A 41 -3.25 -7.02 25.92
C CYS A 41 -3.60 -6.29 27.23
N ASN A 42 -2.62 -5.72 27.91
CA ASN A 42 -2.83 -4.97 29.15
C ASN A 42 -3.51 -3.60 28.93
N PHE A 43 -3.35 -3.00 27.74
CA PHE A 43 -3.94 -1.71 27.41
C PHE A 43 -5.33 -1.81 26.78
N VAL A 44 -5.67 -2.92 26.12
CA VAL A 44 -6.96 -3.10 25.45
C VAL A 44 -8.06 -3.34 26.48
N ARG A 45 -8.99 -2.38 26.58
CA ARG A 45 -10.23 -2.51 27.35
C ARG A 45 -11.36 -2.89 26.40
N CYS A 46 -11.70 -4.17 26.32
CA CYS A 46 -12.85 -4.63 25.56
C CYS A 46 -13.62 -5.71 26.32
N LEU A 47 -14.88 -5.96 25.93
CA LEU A 47 -15.74 -6.98 26.54
C LEU A 47 -15.32 -8.43 26.18
N PHE A 48 -14.35 -8.57 25.29
CA PHE A 48 -13.86 -9.86 24.82
C PHE A 48 -12.52 -10.20 25.48
N THR A 49 -12.24 -11.50 25.60
CA THR A 49 -10.95 -11.99 26.10
C THR A 49 -9.89 -11.81 25.03
N VAL A 50 -8.94 -10.91 25.26
CA VAL A 50 -7.77 -10.71 24.39
C VAL A 50 -6.62 -11.52 24.97
N ARG A 51 -6.05 -12.42 24.16
CA ARG A 51 -4.87 -13.22 24.52
C ARG A 51 -3.94 -13.35 23.32
N VAL A 52 -2.65 -13.57 23.59
CA VAL A 52 -1.67 -13.89 22.54
C VAL A 52 -1.94 -15.32 22.05
N LEU A 53 -2.04 -15.52 20.73
CA LEU A 53 -2.14 -16.84 20.13
C LEU A 53 -0.75 -17.50 20.10
N ASP A 54 -0.66 -18.73 20.58
CA ASP A 54 0.55 -19.57 20.55
C ASP A 54 0.53 -20.48 19.31
N GLU A 55 1.71 -20.91 18.84
CA GLU A 55 1.88 -21.79 17.67
C GLU A 55 1.13 -23.13 17.80
N THR A 56 0.87 -23.56 19.04
CA THR A 56 0.14 -24.80 19.34
C THR A 56 -1.38 -24.61 19.51
N ASP A 57 -1.89 -23.38 19.43
CA ASP A 57 -3.28 -23.06 19.74
C ASP A 57 -4.22 -23.60 18.65
N ILE A 58 -5.27 -24.34 19.07
CA ILE A 58 -6.22 -25.03 18.18
C ILE A 58 -6.92 -24.03 17.25
N LEU A 59 -7.06 -22.78 17.70
CA LEU A 59 -7.65 -21.68 16.94
C LEU A 59 -6.83 -21.30 15.71
N LEU A 60 -5.49 -21.46 15.71
CA LEU A 60 -4.67 -21.16 14.54
C LEU A 60 -5.06 -22.02 13.33
N ASN A 61 -5.44 -23.27 13.58
CA ASN A 61 -5.89 -24.18 12.52
C ASN A 61 -7.26 -23.81 11.97
N SER A 62 -8.04 -23.00 12.70
CA SER A 62 -9.35 -22.52 12.27
C SER A 62 -9.30 -21.19 11.52
N ILE A 63 -8.22 -20.42 11.68
CA ILE A 63 -8.03 -19.12 11.05
C ILE A 63 -7.35 -19.33 9.70
N GLN A 64 -7.88 -18.69 8.66
CA GLN A 64 -7.25 -18.79 7.34
C GLN A 64 -6.02 -17.89 7.31
N THR A 65 -4.94 -18.39 6.72
CA THR A 65 -3.67 -17.65 6.61
C THR A 65 -3.84 -16.28 5.94
N ARG A 66 -4.77 -16.16 4.99
CA ARG A 66 -5.14 -14.89 4.34
C ARG A 66 -5.67 -13.81 5.28
N ASP A 67 -6.26 -14.20 6.41
CA ASP A 67 -6.81 -13.27 7.40
C ASP A 67 -5.73 -12.77 8.36
N LEU A 68 -4.61 -13.50 8.45
CA LEU A 68 -3.41 -13.12 9.20
C LEU A 68 -2.44 -12.28 8.35
N GLU A 69 -2.64 -12.24 7.03
CA GLU A 69 -1.82 -11.40 6.14
C GLU A 69 -2.05 -9.91 6.42
N PRO A 70 -0.98 -9.11 6.49
CA PRO A 70 -1.11 -7.66 6.58
C PRO A 70 -2.00 -7.12 5.43
N PRO A 71 -2.82 -6.08 5.68
CA PRO A 71 -3.64 -5.48 4.64
C PRO A 71 -2.81 -5.13 3.41
N ARG A 72 -3.23 -5.64 2.24
CA ARG A 72 -2.53 -5.38 0.98
C ARG A 72 -2.42 -3.88 0.75
N GLN A 73 -1.22 -3.43 0.37
CA GLN A 73 -1.02 -2.02 0.04
C GLN A 73 -1.93 -1.66 -1.14
N ARG A 74 -2.67 -0.56 -0.99
CA ARG A 74 -3.46 -0.02 -2.09
C ARG A 74 -2.51 0.34 -3.24
N PRO A 75 -2.85 0.03 -4.50
CA PRO A 75 -2.09 0.50 -5.65
C PRO A 75 -1.86 2.00 -5.58
N GLU A 76 -0.71 2.48 -6.05
CA GLU A 76 -0.41 3.91 -6.05
C GLU A 76 -1.46 4.66 -6.88
N THR A 77 -2.27 5.46 -6.20
CA THR A 77 -3.22 6.38 -6.82
C THR A 77 -2.58 7.77 -6.90
N SER A 78 -2.70 8.45 -8.04
CA SER A 78 -2.24 9.84 -8.15
C SER A 78 -2.87 10.72 -7.07
N ALA A 79 -2.14 11.73 -6.59
CA ALA A 79 -2.61 12.61 -5.51
C ALA A 79 -3.99 13.23 -5.79
N ARG A 80 -4.29 13.51 -7.06
CA ARG A 80 -5.59 14.02 -7.51
C ARG A 80 -6.70 12.98 -7.40
N THR A 81 -6.47 11.75 -7.89
CA THR A 81 -7.44 10.67 -7.78
C THR A 81 -7.68 10.31 -6.31
N ALA A 82 -6.63 10.26 -5.51
CA ALA A 82 -6.72 10.07 -4.07
C ALA A 82 -7.57 11.17 -3.42
N GLY A 83 -7.29 12.44 -3.70
CA GLY A 83 -8.06 13.57 -3.18
C GLY A 83 -9.54 13.49 -3.55
N ARG A 84 -9.86 13.14 -4.80
CA ARG A 84 -11.24 12.95 -5.26
C ARG A 84 -11.94 11.80 -4.52
N LEU A 85 -11.27 10.67 -4.38
CA LEU A 85 -11.82 9.51 -3.67
C LEU A 85 -12.08 9.80 -2.19
N ILE A 86 -11.17 10.52 -1.53
CA ILE A 86 -11.33 10.93 -0.13
C ILE A 86 -12.51 11.89 -0.01
N ALA A 87 -12.59 12.93 -0.84
CA ALA A 87 -13.68 13.88 -0.77
C ALA A 87 -15.04 13.23 -1.03
N GLN A 88 -15.13 12.32 -2.01
CA GLN A 88 -16.34 11.56 -2.26
C GLN A 88 -16.74 10.68 -1.06
N ALA A 89 -15.77 9.98 -0.45
CA ALA A 89 -16.01 9.15 0.73
C ALA A 89 -16.45 9.99 1.95
N MET A 90 -15.97 11.23 2.05
CA MET A 90 -16.32 12.18 3.12
C MET A 90 -17.59 12.99 2.81
N GLY A 91 -18.26 12.77 1.67
CA GLY A 91 -19.42 13.57 1.25
C GLY A 91 -19.08 15.04 0.93
N MET A 92 -17.79 15.35 0.76
CA MET A 92 -17.30 16.70 0.51
C MET A 92 -17.26 16.98 -1.00
N LYS A 93 -17.78 18.14 -1.40
CA LYS A 93 -17.61 18.63 -2.77
C LYS A 93 -16.26 19.31 -2.86
N LEU A 94 -15.35 18.76 -3.66
CA LEU A 94 -14.12 19.47 -4.00
C LEU A 94 -14.48 20.68 -4.87
N PRO A 95 -13.81 21.84 -4.69
CA PRO A 95 -13.84 22.89 -5.69
C PRO A 95 -13.53 22.25 -7.03
N SER A 96 -14.25 22.62 -8.10
CA SER A 96 -13.91 22.24 -9.46
C SER A 96 -12.54 22.85 -9.80
N THR A 97 -11.47 22.21 -9.33
CA THR A 97 -10.11 22.51 -9.71
C THR A 97 -10.11 22.42 -11.22
N SER A 98 -9.88 23.58 -11.87
CA SER A 98 -9.87 23.68 -13.31
C SER A 98 -8.85 22.67 -13.81
N PHE A 99 -9.34 21.55 -14.30
CA PHE A 99 -8.56 20.60 -15.04
C PHE A 99 -8.12 21.33 -16.31
N GLY A 100 -6.94 21.94 -16.24
CA GLY A 100 -6.48 22.85 -17.28
C GLY A 100 -6.18 22.10 -18.55
N SER A 101 -6.42 22.75 -19.69
CA SER A 101 -6.07 22.27 -21.04
C SER A 101 -4.63 21.72 -21.13
N ARG A 102 -3.68 22.30 -20.37
CA ARG A 102 -2.28 21.87 -20.32
C ARG A 102 -2.10 20.45 -19.76
N GLU A 103 -2.82 20.09 -18.70
CA GLU A 103 -2.72 18.76 -18.09
C GLU A 103 -3.43 17.71 -18.96
N LEU A 104 -4.55 18.08 -19.59
CA LEU A 104 -5.21 17.27 -20.63
C LEU A 104 -4.26 16.96 -21.79
N LYS A 105 -3.58 17.99 -22.29
CA LYS A 105 -2.60 17.84 -23.38
C LYS A 105 -1.46 16.90 -22.99
N LYS A 106 -0.93 17.04 -21.77
CA LYS A 106 0.13 16.15 -21.24
C LYS A 106 -0.34 14.69 -21.14
N GLN A 107 -1.57 14.45 -20.69
CA GLN A 107 -2.13 13.10 -20.62
C GLN A 107 -2.33 12.50 -22.02
N GLU A 108 -2.79 13.30 -22.97
CA GLU A 108 -2.99 12.89 -24.35
C GLU A 108 -1.66 12.62 -25.08
N GLU A 109 -0.63 13.43 -24.85
CA GLU A 109 0.73 13.18 -25.33
C GLU A 109 1.29 11.88 -24.75
N ALA A 110 1.16 11.66 -23.44
CA ALA A 110 1.57 10.40 -22.80
C ALA A 110 0.75 9.19 -23.28
N ARG A 111 -0.50 9.38 -23.70
CA ARG A 111 -1.31 8.33 -24.35
C ARG A 111 -0.76 8.00 -25.73
N LYS A 112 -0.51 9.03 -26.56
CA LYS A 112 0.06 8.88 -27.91
C LYS A 112 1.43 8.20 -27.87
N GLN A 113 2.31 8.61 -26.95
CA GLN A 113 3.62 8.00 -26.77
C GLN A 113 3.52 6.51 -26.43
N ARG A 114 2.56 6.11 -25.58
CA ARG A 114 2.32 4.69 -25.26
C ARG A 114 1.84 3.89 -26.47
N ILE A 115 1.03 4.49 -27.34
CA ILE A 115 0.56 3.83 -28.57
C ILE A 115 1.70 3.68 -29.57
N VAL A 116 2.50 4.73 -29.77
CA VAL A 116 3.68 4.69 -30.65
C VAL A 116 4.68 3.67 -30.12
N ALA A 117 4.99 3.67 -28.82
CA ALA A 117 5.85 2.66 -28.23
C ALA A 117 5.29 1.26 -28.49
N ARG A 118 4.02 0.98 -28.20
CA ARG A 118 3.44 -0.34 -28.50
C ARG A 118 3.53 -0.72 -29.98
N LYS A 119 3.32 0.24 -30.89
CA LYS A 119 3.47 0.00 -32.34
C LYS A 119 4.93 -0.36 -32.67
N ASN A 120 5.89 0.44 -32.22
CA ASN A 120 7.31 0.17 -32.45
C ASN A 120 7.72 -1.21 -31.90
N TRP A 121 7.31 -1.55 -30.68
CA TRP A 121 7.64 -2.85 -30.08
C TRP A 121 7.01 -4.02 -30.85
N LYS A 122 5.84 -3.80 -31.47
CA LYS A 122 5.22 -4.78 -32.35
C LYS A 122 6.00 -4.91 -33.66
N ASP A 123 6.34 -3.80 -34.29
CA ASP A 123 7.06 -3.75 -35.55
C ASP A 123 8.50 -4.31 -35.40
N ASP A 124 9.16 -4.06 -34.26
CA ASP A 124 10.47 -4.64 -33.91
C ASP A 124 10.41 -6.16 -33.71
N ALA A 125 9.31 -6.69 -33.15
CA ALA A 125 9.15 -8.11 -32.86
C ALA A 125 8.67 -8.94 -34.06
N TRP A 126 7.85 -8.34 -34.95
CA TRP A 126 7.13 -9.06 -36.00
C TRP A 126 7.31 -8.49 -37.41
N GLY A 127 8.08 -7.42 -37.57
CA GLY A 127 8.19 -6.67 -38.82
C GLY A 127 7.02 -5.69 -38.99
N SER A 128 7.22 -4.66 -39.81
CA SER A 128 6.15 -3.70 -40.11
C SER A 128 5.08 -4.37 -40.98
N ASP A 129 3.81 -4.09 -40.68
CA ASP A 129 2.64 -4.57 -41.45
C ASP A 129 2.43 -3.78 -42.76
N ASP A 130 3.52 -3.16 -43.26
CA ASP A 130 3.53 -2.45 -44.51
C ASP A 130 3.71 -3.50 -45.60
N GLY A 131 2.61 -4.09 -46.06
CA GLY A 131 2.57 -4.99 -47.21
C GLY A 131 3.07 -4.30 -48.48
N VAL A 132 4.39 -4.24 -48.64
CA VAL A 132 5.07 -3.97 -49.90
C VAL A 132 5.33 -5.33 -50.52
N ASN A 133 4.54 -5.62 -51.55
CA ASN A 133 4.90 -6.57 -52.60
C ASN A 133 6.08 -5.98 -53.39
#